data_AF-A0AAQ1GPF7-F1
#
_entry.id   AF-A0AAQ1GPF7-F1
#
_cell.length_a   1.000
_cell.length_b   1.000
_cell.length_c   1.000
_cell.angle_alpha   90.00
_cell.angle_beta   90.00
_cell.angle_gamma   90.00
#
_symmetry.space_group_name_H-M   'P 1'
#
loop_
_entity.id
_entity.type
_entity.pdbx_description
1 polymer ?
#
loop_
_entity_poly.entity_id
_entity_poly.type
_entity_poly.pdbx_seq_one_letter_code
_entity_poly.pdbx_strand_id
1 'polypeptide(L)'
;MTDNNELADDTVQAGTNAQVGTGSVLLSWAGTFRRLAQGPDLRWSTVARGYDYPLSKRTEVYAVWRYDTMTSVSSGNSLGMGIRTRF
;
A
#
# COMPACT_ATOMS: atom_id res chain seq x y z
N MET A 1 39.51 -8.38 0.80
CA MET A 1 38.44 -8.13 1.79
C MET A 1 37.62 -7.01 1.20
N THR A 2 36.48 -7.34 0.60
CA THR A 2 35.60 -6.34 -0.03
C THR A 2 34.44 -6.15 0.93
N ASP A 3 34.50 -5.10 1.74
CA ASP A 3 33.41 -4.70 2.62
C ASP A 3 32.25 -4.20 1.74
N ASN A 4 31.37 -5.13 1.38
CA ASN A 4 30.09 -4.82 0.76
C ASN A 4 29.22 -4.23 1.85
N ASN A 5 29.19 -2.91 1.92
CA ASN A 5 28.25 -2.15 2.70
C ASN A 5 26.85 -2.40 2.09
N GLU A 6 26.26 -3.53 2.44
CA GLU A 6 24.90 -3.92 2.07
C GLU A 6 23.95 -2.91 2.69
N LEU A 7 23.55 -1.92 1.90
CA LEU A 7 22.36 -1.16 2.15
C LEU A 7 21.20 -2.16 2.11
N ALA A 8 20.92 -2.78 3.26
CA ALA A 8 19.80 -3.68 3.44
C ALA A 8 18.52 -2.84 3.39
N ASP A 9 18.04 -2.64 2.17
CA ASP A 9 16.74 -2.03 1.89
C ASP A 9 15.67 -3.11 2.10
N ASP A 10 15.30 -3.34 3.37
CA ASP A 10 14.27 -4.29 3.75
C ASP A 10 12.89 -3.71 3.41
N THR A 11 12.29 -4.19 2.34
CA THR A 11 10.91 -3.87 1.98
C THR A 11 9.99 -5.02 2.33
N VAL A 12 9.04 -4.76 3.22
CA VAL A 12 7.99 -5.69 3.61
C VAL A 12 6.68 -5.18 3.04
N GLN A 13 5.92 -6.05 2.37
CA GLN A 13 4.56 -5.75 1.95
C GLN A 13 3.65 -6.91 2.34
N ALA A 14 2.53 -6.58 2.96
CA ALA A 14 1.50 -7.52 3.34
C ALA A 14 0.15 -6.99 2.86
N GLY A 15 -0.68 -7.87 2.31
CA GLY A 15 -2.03 -7.52 1.88
C GLY A 15 -2.99 -8.63 2.19
N THR A 16 -4.19 -8.26 2.61
CA THR A 16 -5.29 -9.17 2.83
C THR A 16 -6.50 -8.68 2.05
N ASN A 17 -7.28 -9.63 1.55
CA ASN A 17 -8.59 -9.36 0.99
C ASN A 17 -9.59 -10.25 1.71
N ALA A 18 -10.77 -9.71 1.95
CA ALA A 18 -11.87 -10.45 2.54
C ALA A 18 -13.15 -10.10 1.80
N GLN A 19 -13.88 -11.12 1.36
CA GLN A 19 -15.22 -10.92 0.81
C GLN A 19 -16.18 -10.64 1.97
N VAL A 20 -16.91 -9.52 1.89
CA VAL A 20 -17.87 -9.10 2.92
C VAL A 20 -19.22 -8.87 2.26
N GLY A 21 -20.10 -9.86 2.37
CA GLY A 21 -21.43 -9.86 1.74
C GLY A 21 -21.32 -9.88 0.22
N THR A 22 -21.89 -8.89 -0.45
CA THR A 22 -21.74 -8.73 -1.90
C THR A 22 -20.39 -8.09 -2.27
N GLY A 23 -19.78 -7.31 -1.39
CA GLY A 23 -18.53 -6.59 -1.66
C GLY A 23 -17.26 -7.34 -1.30
N SER A 24 -16.12 -6.71 -1.55
CA SER A 24 -14.80 -7.17 -1.10
C SER A 24 -14.04 -6.02 -0.45
N VAL A 25 -13.45 -6.28 0.71
CA VAL A 25 -12.58 -5.33 1.41
C VAL A 25 -11.14 -5.74 1.12
N LEU A 26 -10.32 -4.77 0.72
CA LEU A 26 -8.89 -4.93 0.55
C LEU A 26 -8.18 -4.12 1.63
N LEU A 27 -7.19 -4.73 2.26
CA LEU A 27 -6.26 -4.04 3.13
C LEU A 27 -4.86 -4.38 2.65
N SER A 28 -4.00 -3.39 2.57
CA SER A 28 -2.62 -3.56 2.14
C SER A 28 -1.75 -2.62 2.94
N TRP A 29 -0.57 -3.11 3.30
CA TRP A 29 0.41 -2.36 4.04
C TRP A 29 1.79 -2.69 3.48
N ALA A 30 2.59 -1.68 3.26
CA ALA A 30 3.96 -1.80 2.80
C ALA A 30 4.85 -0.92 3.66
N GLY A 31 6.00 -1.42 4.07
CA GLY A 31 7.00 -0.69 4.82
C GLY A 31 8.37 -0.95 4.22
N THR A 32 9.11 0.12 3.91
CA THR A 32 10.50 0.04 3.47
C THR A 32 11.38 0.64 4.57
N PHE A 33 12.34 -0.14 5.02
CA PHE A 33 13.36 0.26 5.98
C PHE A 33 14.69 0.33 5.25
N ARG A 34 15.26 1.52 5.17
CA ARG A 34 16.58 1.74 4.61
C ARG A 34 17.53 2.13 5.73
N ARG A 35 18.43 1.22 6.08
CA ARG A 35 19.53 1.49 7.02
C ARG A 35 20.71 2.04 6.23
N LEU A 36 20.99 3.34 6.40
CA LEU A 36 22.22 3.94 5.88
C LEU A 36 23.37 3.68 6.87
N ALA A 37 24.51 3.22 6.39
CA ALA A 37 25.71 3.01 7.23
C ALA A 37 26.23 4.29 7.90
N GLN A 38 25.85 5.47 7.38
CA GLN A 38 26.12 6.80 7.93
C GLN A 38 24.93 7.71 7.61
N GLY A 39 24.07 8.01 8.58
CA GLY A 39 22.93 8.94 8.43
C GLY A 39 21.65 8.50 9.16
N PRO A 40 20.61 9.35 9.23
CA PRO A 40 19.34 9.01 9.88
C PRO A 40 18.60 7.89 9.12
N ASP A 41 18.09 6.91 9.86
CA ASP A 41 17.31 5.80 9.31
C ASP A 41 16.09 6.31 8.55
N LEU A 42 15.94 5.86 7.30
CA LEU A 42 14.83 6.28 6.44
C LEU A 42 13.78 5.17 6.42
N ARG A 43 12.63 5.45 7.05
CA ARG A 43 11.49 4.53 7.10
C ARG A 43 10.31 5.07 6.32
N TRP A 44 9.84 4.32 5.35
CA TRP A 44 8.65 4.60 4.56
C TRP A 44 7.57 3.59 4.93
N SER A 45 6.35 4.04 5.20
CA SER A 45 5.23 3.18 5.57
C SER A 45 4.00 3.61 4.80
N THR A 46 3.48 2.73 3.95
CA THR A 46 2.34 2.95 3.09
C THR A 46 1.22 2.01 3.49
N VAL A 47 0.10 2.56 3.93
CA VAL A 47 -1.14 1.81 4.19
C VAL A 47 -2.09 2.07 3.03
N ALA A 48 -2.77 1.04 2.54
CA ALA A 48 -3.84 1.15 1.58
C ALA A 48 -5.05 0.34 2.06
N ARG A 49 -6.24 0.93 1.91
CA ARG A 49 -7.51 0.30 2.22
C ARG A 49 -8.44 0.48 1.04
N GLY A 50 -8.92 -0.61 0.50
CA GLY A 50 -9.87 -0.66 -0.60
C GLY A 50 -11.21 -1.25 -0.17
N TYR A 51 -12.25 -0.85 -0.88
CA TYR A 51 -13.56 -1.49 -0.85
C TYR A 51 -14.11 -1.57 -2.26
N ASP A 52 -14.43 -2.79 -2.68
CA ASP A 52 -15.12 -3.09 -3.92
C ASP A 52 -16.58 -3.44 -3.62
N TYR A 53 -17.49 -2.86 -4.37
CA TYR A 53 -18.91 -3.15 -4.31
C TYR A 53 -19.43 -3.52 -5.70
N PRO A 54 -19.86 -4.78 -5.93
CA PRO A 54 -20.49 -5.14 -7.18
C PRO A 54 -21.91 -4.57 -7.21
N LEU A 55 -22.11 -3.56 -8.06
CA LEU A 55 -23.44 -3.04 -8.37
C LEU A 55 -24.25 -4.06 -9.19
N SER A 56 -23.59 -4.90 -10.00
CA SER A 56 -24.21 -5.93 -10.85
C SER A 56 -23.18 -6.98 -11.29
N LYS A 57 -23.63 -8.09 -11.89
CA LYS A 57 -22.73 -9.12 -12.48
C LYS A 57 -21.69 -8.57 -13.46
N ARG A 58 -21.97 -7.40 -14.04
CA ARG A 58 -21.16 -6.72 -15.05
C ARG A 58 -20.55 -5.41 -14.56
N THR A 59 -20.97 -4.86 -13.43
CA THR A 59 -20.52 -3.54 -12.97
C THR A 59 -20.11 -3.61 -11.52
N GLU A 60 -18.88 -3.22 -11.24
CA GLU A 60 -18.34 -3.09 -9.89
C GLU A 60 -17.78 -1.69 -9.70
N VAL A 61 -18.01 -1.11 -8.52
CA VAL A 61 -17.39 0.15 -8.11
C VAL A 61 -16.34 -0.16 -7.08
N TYR A 62 -15.23 0.56 -7.13
CA TYR A 62 -14.14 0.40 -6.18
C TYR A 62 -13.70 1.75 -5.66
N ALA A 63 -13.43 1.80 -4.36
CA ALA A 63 -12.83 2.93 -3.70
C ALA A 63 -11.57 2.45 -2.98
N VAL A 64 -10.47 3.16 -3.16
CA VAL A 64 -9.18 2.86 -2.53
C VAL A 64 -8.65 4.13 -1.91
N TRP A 65 -8.37 4.07 -0.63
CA TRP A 65 -7.67 5.12 0.09
C TRP A 65 -6.29 4.62 0.48
N ARG A 66 -5.26 5.39 0.12
CA ARG A 66 -3.87 5.13 0.42
C ARG A 66 -3.32 6.26 1.27
N TYR A 67 -2.53 5.89 2.25
CA TYR A 67 -1.88 6.79 3.18
C TYR A 67 -0.41 6.41 3.27
N ASP A 68 0.45 7.31 2.81
CA ASP A 68 1.88 7.15 2.77
C ASP A 68 2.51 8.05 3.84
N THR A 69 3.27 7.44 4.74
CA THR A 69 4.01 8.13 5.81
C THR A 69 5.49 7.94 5.55
N MET A 70 6.18 9.03 5.28
CA MET A 70 7.60 9.07 5.02
C MET A 70 8.30 9.71 6.23
N THR A 71 9.09 8.94 6.97
CA THR A 71 9.90 9.49 8.07
C THR A 71 10.81 10.57 7.47
N SER A 72 10.76 11.78 8.04
CA SER A 72 11.57 12.95 7.66
C SER A 72 11.09 13.84 6.49
N VAL A 73 9.98 13.56 5.78
CA VAL A 73 9.62 14.39 4.60
C VAL A 73 8.17 14.88 4.59
N SER A 74 7.16 14.01 4.72
CA SER A 74 5.74 14.39 4.80
C SER A 74 4.88 13.13 4.88
N SER A 75 3.62 13.25 5.35
CA SER A 75 2.58 12.27 5.08
C SER A 75 1.73 12.71 3.90
N GLY A 76 1.53 11.82 2.93
CA GLY A 76 0.63 12.00 1.81
C GLY A 76 -0.59 11.11 1.95
N ASN A 77 -1.75 11.63 1.55
CA ASN A 77 -2.93 10.82 1.34
C ASN A 77 -3.27 10.81 -0.15
N SER A 78 -3.63 9.65 -0.65
CA SER A 78 -4.09 9.45 -2.01
C SER A 78 -5.45 8.77 -1.96
N LEU A 79 -6.45 9.39 -2.56
CA LEU A 79 -7.79 8.79 -2.68
C LEU A 79 -8.03 8.48 -4.16
N GLY A 80 -8.35 7.22 -4.44
CA GLY A 80 -8.77 6.74 -5.75
C GLY A 80 -10.15 6.13 -5.67
N MET A 81 -10.99 6.39 -6.67
CA MET A 81 -12.27 5.71 -6.83
C MET A 81 -12.51 5.48 -8.32
N GLY A 82 -13.21 4.40 -8.65
CA GLY A 82 -13.47 4.07 -10.03
C GLY A 82 -14.63 3.09 -10.18
N ILE A 83 -15.06 2.95 -11.43
CA ILE A 83 -16.10 2.02 -11.83
C ILE A 83 -15.48 1.11 -12.89
N ARG A 84 -15.64 -0.19 -12.72
CA ARG A 84 -15.25 -1.18 -13.70
C ARG A 84 -16.50 -1.86 -14.24
N THR A 85 -16.68 -1.78 -15.55
CA THR A 85 -17.74 -2.50 -16.26
C THR A 85 -17.11 -3.57 -17.15
N ARG A 86 -17.55 -4.82 -16.97
CA ARG A 86 -17.17 -5.98 -17.76
C ARG A 86 -18.26 -6.21 -18.81
N PHE A 87 -17.88 -6.22 -20.08
CA PHE A 87 -18.77 -6.37 -21.24
C PHE A 87 -18.92 -7.83 -21.67
#